data_AF-A0A9E1Q081-F1
#
_entry.id   AF-A0A9E1Q081-F1
#
_cell.length_a   1.000
_cell.length_b   1.000
_cell.length_c   1.000
_cell.angle_alpha   90.00
_cell.angle_beta   90.00
_cell.angle_gamma   90.00
#
_symmetry.space_group_name_H-M   'P 1'
#
loop_
_entity.id
_entity.type
_entity.pdbx_description
1 polymer ?
#
loop_
_entity_poly.entity_id
_entity_poly.type
_entity_poly.pdbx_seq_one_letter_code
_entity_poly.pdbx_strand_id
1 'polypeptide(L)'
;MTTNPFRLKKTIGDSYTMDLDDSLNTKKALADLGHLKIPDYGLTPYPDRAMVDGVKSFQKDHGLKIDGVMKKDGPTINRLNRALSAEQLKAANNNAGGPSQGGKPVQVAGGPLTPFLPLAAQTAARGLSAAIGAYKAATTAQKILEQQNKRKINKSAPKAANDPYARSEIPEPPRQIPSLTPPNMDELSKGGKTEYPGTPVDRPQLDGTPINEQLKNKPYIFAPLKEEMRKLLGGVMENRRGDKFTQRGHDLIVGVMWNKVMEAYDDAVRNRVEHFRGGLTAKDGEYKIEEHVKKENAGMKDSSFADLSFSDEDNQSVLRVNTGRTLKDGKTPIADERRQLLKLRHNGELENVAGTIPKLRRGMDEAEYIERVTPLLKDLVERWIGPPLP
;
A
#
# COMPACT_ATOMS: atom_id res chain seq x y z
N MET A 1 -8.87 36.63 -14.81
CA MET A 1 -8.90 35.15 -14.72
C MET A 1 -10.01 34.77 -13.77
N THR A 2 -11.08 34.14 -14.24
CA THR A 2 -12.16 33.61 -13.39
C THR A 2 -11.73 32.23 -12.90
N THR A 3 -11.09 32.16 -11.74
CA THR A 3 -10.83 30.89 -11.07
C THR A 3 -12.16 30.35 -10.56
N ASN A 4 -12.56 29.18 -11.06
CA ASN A 4 -13.74 28.52 -10.55
C ASN A 4 -13.55 28.23 -9.06
N PRO A 5 -14.54 28.52 -8.20
CA PRO A 5 -14.44 28.24 -6.78
C PRO A 5 -14.20 26.73 -6.56
N PHE A 6 -13.37 26.41 -5.57
CA PHE A 6 -13.13 25.06 -5.11
C PHE A 6 -14.46 24.42 -4.69
N ARG A 7 -14.76 23.25 -5.26
CA ARG A 7 -16.00 22.50 -5.04
C ARG A 7 -15.68 21.05 -4.75
N LEU A 8 -16.39 20.47 -3.78
CA LEU A 8 -16.28 19.05 -3.46
C LEU A 8 -17.35 18.24 -4.21
N LYS A 9 -16.99 17.02 -4.61
CA LYS A 9 -17.94 15.99 -5.05
C LYS A 9 -18.51 15.22 -3.85
N LYS A 10 -17.68 14.94 -2.84
CA LYS A 10 -17.99 14.18 -1.62
C LYS A 10 -17.44 14.87 -0.36
N THR A 11 -18.00 14.49 0.79
CA THR A 11 -17.52 14.96 2.10
C THR A 11 -16.10 14.46 2.38
N ILE A 12 -15.27 15.34 2.92
CA ILE A 12 -13.93 15.03 3.43
C ILE A 12 -13.99 14.93 4.96
N GLY A 13 -13.38 13.88 5.53
CA GLY A 13 -13.21 13.69 6.97
C GLY A 13 -12.89 12.23 7.31
N ASP A 14 -12.28 11.98 8.48
CA ASP A 14 -11.72 10.67 8.89
C ASP A 14 -12.70 9.47 8.76
N SER A 15 -14.00 9.71 8.93
CA SER A 15 -15.05 8.68 8.89
C SER A 15 -15.81 8.59 7.56
N TYR A 16 -15.32 9.23 6.49
CA TYR A 16 -16.00 9.30 5.20
C TYR A 16 -15.18 8.68 4.07
N THR A 17 -15.88 8.05 3.12
CA THR A 17 -15.30 7.62 1.85
C THR A 17 -15.08 8.84 0.94
N MET A 18 -13.85 9.33 0.90
CA MET A 18 -13.48 10.54 0.15
C MET A 18 -13.27 10.25 -1.34
N ASP A 19 -13.53 11.26 -2.17
CA ASP A 19 -13.14 11.23 -3.59
C ASP A 19 -11.64 11.59 -3.73
N LEU A 20 -10.94 10.93 -4.65
CA LEU A 20 -9.50 11.12 -4.82
C LEU A 20 -9.15 12.52 -5.36
N ASP A 21 -10.00 13.08 -6.25
CA ASP A 21 -9.78 14.43 -6.77
C ASP A 21 -10.03 15.47 -5.69
N ASP A 22 -11.11 15.30 -4.90
CA ASP A 22 -11.42 16.16 -3.77
C ASP A 22 -10.27 16.17 -2.74
N SER A 23 -9.70 14.99 -2.45
CA SER A 23 -8.57 14.83 -1.54
C SER A 23 -7.34 15.56 -2.06
N LEU A 24 -6.95 15.35 -3.32
CA LEU A 24 -5.78 16.02 -3.90
C LEU A 24 -5.94 17.54 -3.96
N ASN A 25 -7.10 18.02 -4.40
CA ASN A 25 -7.36 19.45 -4.53
C ASN A 25 -7.41 20.11 -3.13
N THR A 26 -7.93 19.42 -2.12
CA THR A 26 -7.91 19.90 -0.73
C THR A 26 -6.48 20.02 -0.21
N LYS A 27 -5.62 19.02 -0.46
CA LYS A 27 -4.21 19.10 -0.07
C LYS A 27 -3.50 20.30 -0.69
N LYS A 28 -3.73 20.55 -1.99
CA LYS A 28 -3.17 21.71 -2.69
C LYS A 28 -3.64 23.02 -2.06
N ALA A 29 -4.96 23.17 -1.88
CA ALA A 29 -5.53 24.37 -1.27
C ALA A 29 -5.01 24.63 0.16
N LEU A 30 -4.85 23.57 0.96
CA LEU A 30 -4.30 23.69 2.31
C LEU A 30 -2.81 24.04 2.28
N ALA A 31 -2.04 23.49 1.34
CA ALA A 31 -0.62 23.81 1.18
C ALA A 31 -0.42 25.26 0.73
N ASP A 32 -1.22 25.74 -0.22
CA ASP A 32 -1.19 27.14 -0.71
C ASP A 32 -1.48 28.14 0.42
N LEU A 33 -2.32 27.74 1.38
CA LEU A 33 -2.65 28.54 2.57
C LEU A 33 -1.73 28.27 3.77
N GLY A 34 -0.73 27.40 3.64
CA GLY A 34 0.25 27.10 4.69
C GLY A 34 -0.23 26.15 5.81
N HIS A 35 -1.38 25.50 5.65
CA HIS A 35 -1.92 24.54 6.63
C HIS A 35 -1.52 23.08 6.36
N LEU A 36 -0.80 22.81 5.26
CA LEU A 36 -0.26 21.49 4.96
C LEU A 36 1.18 21.60 4.44
N LYS A 37 2.10 20.87 5.05
CA LYS A 37 3.47 20.74 4.53
C LYS A 37 3.48 19.72 3.40
N ILE A 38 4.06 20.08 2.26
CA ILE A 38 4.22 19.17 1.12
C ILE A 38 5.41 18.25 1.43
N PRO A 39 5.23 16.91 1.43
CA PRO A 39 6.33 15.97 1.59
C PRO A 39 7.33 16.05 0.43
N ASP A 40 8.57 15.60 0.63
CA ASP A 40 9.62 15.62 -0.40
C ASP A 40 9.24 14.83 -1.66
N TYR A 41 8.42 13.77 -1.52
CA TYR A 41 7.90 12.98 -2.63
C TYR A 41 6.65 13.59 -3.31
N GLY A 42 6.19 14.76 -2.86
CA GLY A 42 5.03 15.48 -3.41
C GLY A 42 3.67 15.07 -2.84
N LEU A 43 2.60 15.63 -3.41
CA LEU A 43 1.22 15.36 -2.99
C LEU A 43 0.62 14.16 -3.76
N THR A 44 0.15 13.17 -3.01
CA THR A 44 -0.61 12.03 -3.57
C THR A 44 -2.12 12.28 -3.47
N PRO A 45 -2.95 11.68 -4.35
CA PRO A 45 -4.39 11.85 -4.32
C PRO A 45 -5.10 11.06 -3.21
N TYR A 46 -4.38 10.20 -2.50
CA TYR A 46 -4.96 9.38 -1.44
C TYR A 46 -5.20 10.21 -0.18
N PRO A 47 -6.38 10.16 0.44
CA PRO A 47 -6.63 10.84 1.70
C PRO A 47 -5.70 10.28 2.78
N ASP A 48 -5.09 11.18 3.55
CA ASP A 48 -4.18 10.85 4.64
C ASP A 48 -4.48 11.69 5.88
N ARG A 49 -3.85 11.31 6.99
CA ARG A 49 -4.04 11.98 8.28
C ARG A 49 -3.55 13.43 8.26
N ALA A 50 -2.43 13.69 7.56
CA ALA A 50 -1.86 15.02 7.44
C ALA A 50 -2.84 16.00 6.78
N MET A 51 -3.56 15.56 5.74
CA MET A 51 -4.63 16.35 5.12
C MET A 51 -5.74 16.71 6.11
N VAL A 52 -6.25 15.74 6.88
CA VAL A 52 -7.33 15.98 7.85
C VAL A 52 -6.86 16.90 9.00
N ASP A 53 -5.62 16.74 9.45
CA ASP A 53 -5.03 17.64 10.44
C ASP A 53 -4.84 19.06 9.87
N GLY A 54 -4.51 19.19 8.58
CA GLY A 54 -4.50 20.47 7.87
C GLY A 54 -5.89 21.12 7.80
N VAL A 55 -6.96 20.35 7.56
CA VAL A 55 -8.35 20.86 7.64
C VAL A 55 -8.65 21.38 9.05
N LYS A 56 -8.25 20.65 10.10
CA LYS A 56 -8.44 21.08 11.49
C LYS A 56 -7.66 22.36 11.80
N SER A 57 -6.42 22.48 11.30
CA SER A 57 -5.62 23.71 11.45
C SER A 57 -6.31 24.89 10.78
N PHE A 58 -6.75 24.74 9.53
CA PHE A 58 -7.48 25.77 8.81
C PHE A 58 -8.77 26.18 9.54
N GLN A 59 -9.54 25.21 10.03
CA GLN A 59 -10.75 25.46 10.80
C GLN A 59 -10.46 26.29 12.06
N LYS A 60 -9.40 25.93 12.79
CA LYS A 60 -8.97 26.64 13.99
C LYS A 60 -8.61 28.10 13.69
N ASP A 61 -7.78 28.34 12.68
CA ASP A 61 -7.28 29.67 12.35
C ASP A 61 -8.35 30.61 11.81
N HIS A 62 -9.46 30.04 11.32
CA HIS A 62 -10.61 30.79 10.84
C HIS A 62 -11.84 30.78 11.77
N GLY A 63 -11.70 30.29 13.02
CA GLY A 63 -12.78 30.31 14.00
C GLY A 63 -13.97 29.41 13.63
N LEU A 64 -13.72 28.33 12.89
CA LEU A 64 -14.70 27.33 12.53
C LEU A 64 -14.71 26.19 13.57
N LYS A 65 -15.75 25.35 13.52
CA LYS A 65 -15.78 24.10 14.28
C LYS A 65 -14.61 23.20 13.86
N ILE A 66 -13.76 22.80 14.80
CA ILE A 66 -12.56 21.99 14.57
C ILE A 66 -12.92 20.50 14.58
N ASP A 67 -13.63 20.05 13.56
CA ASP A 67 -14.05 18.65 13.42
C ASP A 67 -13.28 17.89 12.33
N GLY A 68 -12.45 18.57 11.55
CA GLY A 68 -11.73 17.98 10.41
C GLY A 68 -12.65 17.57 9.26
N VAL A 69 -13.90 18.05 9.26
CA VAL A 69 -14.90 17.70 8.25
C VAL A 69 -15.16 18.88 7.31
N MET A 70 -15.12 18.59 6.01
CA MET A 70 -15.48 19.55 4.96
C MET A 70 -16.61 18.97 4.10
N LYS A 71 -17.79 19.58 4.21
CA LYS A 71 -19.00 19.22 3.45
C LYS A 71 -19.09 20.05 2.15
N LYS A 72 -19.80 19.52 1.15
CA LYS A 72 -19.95 20.09 -0.20
C LYS A 72 -20.36 21.57 -0.24
N ASP A 73 -21.20 21.99 0.69
CA ASP A 73 -21.66 23.39 0.83
C ASP A 73 -21.49 23.89 2.28
N GLY A 74 -20.50 23.33 2.98
CA GLY A 74 -20.27 23.60 4.40
C GLY A 74 -19.59 24.94 4.70
N PRO A 75 -19.54 25.35 5.97
CA PRO A 75 -18.84 26.56 6.37
C PRO A 75 -17.33 26.49 6.04
N THR A 76 -16.71 25.31 6.17
CA THR A 76 -15.28 25.10 5.86
C THR A 76 -14.94 25.39 4.41
N ILE A 77 -15.69 24.84 3.44
CA ILE A 77 -15.41 25.04 2.02
C ILE A 77 -15.66 26.50 1.58
N ASN A 78 -16.70 27.13 2.13
CA ASN A 78 -17.01 28.53 1.85
C ASN A 78 -15.91 29.46 2.36
N ARG A 79 -15.36 29.17 3.55
CA ARG A 79 -14.24 29.93 4.11
C ARG A 79 -12.95 29.69 3.33
N LEU A 80 -12.67 28.45 2.92
CA LEU A 80 -11.50 28.08 2.12
C LEU A 80 -11.47 28.85 0.80
N ASN A 81 -12.60 28.89 0.09
CA ASN A 81 -12.72 29.65 -1.15
C ASN A 81 -12.41 31.13 -0.97
N ARG A 82 -12.91 31.76 0.11
CA ARG A 82 -12.62 33.17 0.41
C ARG A 82 -11.14 33.41 0.69
N ALA A 83 -10.49 32.49 1.41
CA ALA A 83 -9.07 32.58 1.71
C ALA A 83 -8.22 32.47 0.43
N LEU A 84 -8.52 31.51 -0.44
CA LEU A 84 -7.83 31.33 -1.72
C LEU A 84 -8.01 32.55 -2.65
N SER A 85 -9.22 33.10 -2.73
CA SER A 85 -9.46 34.32 -3.53
C SER A 85 -8.70 35.52 -2.98
N ALA A 86 -8.64 35.69 -1.65
CA ALA A 86 -7.88 36.77 -1.03
C ALA A 86 -6.37 36.66 -1.33
N GLU A 87 -5.82 35.45 -1.28
CA GLU A 87 -4.40 35.22 -1.57
C GLU A 87 -4.07 35.48 -3.05
N GLN A 88 -4.96 35.10 -3.96
CA GLN A 88 -4.84 35.41 -5.38
C GLN A 88 -4.87 36.92 -5.65
N LEU A 89 -5.74 37.67 -4.97
CA LEU A 89 -5.79 39.13 -5.10
C LEU A 89 -4.51 39.80 -4.60
N LYS A 90 -3.92 39.32 -3.50
CA LYS A 90 -2.62 39.80 -3.03
C LYS A 90 -1.51 39.52 -4.03
N ALA A 91 -1.46 38.31 -4.58
CA ALA A 91 -0.47 37.93 -5.60
C ALA A 91 -0.61 38.77 -6.87
N ALA A 92 -1.84 39.08 -7.31
CA ALA A 92 -2.09 39.94 -8.46
C ALA A 92 -1.61 41.38 -8.23
N ASN A 93 -1.87 41.95 -7.05
CA ASN A 93 -1.45 43.31 -6.70
C ASN A 93 0.07 43.43 -6.61
N ASN A 94 0.76 42.42 -6.08
CA ASN A 94 2.22 42.41 -6.00
C ASN A 94 2.90 42.36 -7.38
N ASN A 95 2.24 41.74 -8.38
CA ASN A 95 2.76 41.69 -9.75
C ASN A 95 2.46 42.95 -10.57
N ALA A 96 1.47 43.76 -10.20
CA ALA A 96 1.13 45.01 -10.89
C ALA A 96 2.01 46.21 -10.47
N GLY A 97 2.87 46.05 -9.46
CA GLY A 97 3.71 47.11 -8.89
C GLY A 97 5.18 47.14 -9.36
N GLY A 98 5.52 46.54 -10.50
CA GLY A 98 6.88 46.60 -11.05
C GLY A 98 7.31 48.04 -11.41
N PRO A 99 8.56 48.46 -11.12
CA PRO A 99 8.95 49.86 -11.14
C PRO A 99 8.92 50.43 -12.56
N SER A 100 8.07 51.43 -12.77
CA SER A 100 8.20 52.38 -13.88
C SER A 100 9.51 53.14 -13.67
N GLN A 101 10.59 52.64 -14.26
CA GLN A 101 11.83 53.40 -14.39
C GLN A 101 11.55 54.57 -15.33
N GLY A 102 11.33 55.74 -14.74
CA GLY A 102 11.47 57.03 -15.41
C GLY A 102 12.91 57.20 -15.89
N GLY A 103 13.21 56.69 -17.08
CA GLY A 103 14.46 56.94 -17.78
C GLY A 103 14.51 58.39 -18.23
N LYS A 104 15.32 59.20 -17.53
CA LYS A 104 15.88 60.44 -18.08
C LYS A 104 16.77 60.07 -19.28
N PRO A 105 16.76 60.83 -20.39
CA PRO A 105 17.64 60.56 -21.53
C PRO A 105 19.08 60.91 -21.14
N VAL A 106 19.95 59.92 -21.09
CA VAL A 106 21.41 60.13 -20.99
C VAL A 106 21.99 59.99 -22.39
N GLN A 107 22.60 61.07 -22.88
CA GLN A 107 23.33 61.14 -24.15
C GLN A 107 24.58 60.24 -24.08
N VAL A 108 24.74 59.40 -25.10
CA VAL A 108 25.90 58.51 -25.25
C VAL A 108 26.93 59.20 -26.14
N ALA A 109 28.06 59.60 -25.57
CA ALA A 109 29.29 59.92 -26.29
C ALA A 109 30.18 58.66 -26.34
N GLY A 110 30.75 58.41 -27.52
CA GLY A 110 31.35 57.13 -27.91
C GLY A 110 32.66 56.74 -27.23
N GLY A 111 32.92 55.44 -27.25
CA GLY A 111 34.18 54.79 -26.95
C GLY A 111 34.15 53.33 -27.46
N PRO A 112 35.26 52.78 -27.98
CA PRO A 112 35.23 51.58 -28.82
C PRO A 112 35.18 50.25 -28.05
N LEU A 113 34.64 49.27 -28.77
CA LEU A 113 34.33 47.88 -28.41
C LEU A 113 35.53 47.09 -27.87
N THR A 114 35.32 46.39 -26.75
CA THR A 114 36.01 45.14 -26.40
C THR A 114 34.97 44.08 -26.02
N PRO A 115 35.05 42.82 -26.51
CA PRO A 115 34.08 41.80 -26.20
C PRO A 115 34.55 40.93 -25.03
N PHE A 116 33.95 41.12 -23.86
CA PHE A 116 33.91 40.08 -22.82
C PHE A 116 32.48 39.56 -22.71
N LEU A 117 32.24 38.38 -23.30
CA LEU A 117 31.04 37.59 -23.05
C LEU A 117 31.15 36.95 -21.66
N PRO A 118 30.20 37.16 -20.73
CA PRO A 118 30.20 36.42 -19.46
C PRO A 118 29.59 35.04 -19.65
N LEU A 119 30.28 34.05 -19.08
CA LEU A 119 30.01 32.62 -19.05
C LEU A 119 28.79 32.24 -18.16
N ALA A 120 27.71 33.02 -18.19
CA ALA A 120 26.52 32.83 -17.35
C ALA A 120 25.28 32.34 -18.12
N ALA A 121 25.36 32.17 -19.45
CA ALA A 121 24.23 31.77 -20.28
C ALA A 121 24.11 30.26 -20.56
N GLN A 122 25.09 29.42 -20.18
CA GLN A 122 25.05 27.98 -20.48
C GLN A 122 24.33 27.12 -19.41
N THR A 123 24.09 27.64 -18.21
CA THR A 123 23.37 26.91 -17.15
C THR A 123 21.84 27.01 -17.24
N ALA A 124 21.30 28.03 -17.92
CA ALA A 124 19.84 28.16 -18.10
C ALA A 124 19.28 27.23 -19.21
N ALA A 125 20.09 26.87 -20.21
CA ALA A 125 19.65 26.04 -21.34
C ALA A 125 19.49 24.54 -21.01
N ARG A 126 20.19 24.04 -19.96
CA ARG A 126 20.06 22.64 -19.51
C ARG A 126 18.86 22.40 -18.58
N GLY A 127 18.31 23.45 -17.95
CA GLY A 127 17.09 23.34 -17.14
C GLY A 127 15.80 23.27 -17.98
N LEU A 128 15.79 23.91 -19.15
CA LEU A 128 14.58 24.00 -19.98
C LEU A 128 14.23 22.68 -20.69
N SER A 129 15.24 21.89 -21.06
CA SER A 129 15.06 20.62 -21.76
C SER A 129 14.49 19.52 -20.85
N ALA A 130 14.87 19.50 -19.56
CA ALA A 130 14.28 18.60 -18.56
C ALA A 130 12.82 18.96 -18.25
N ALA A 131 12.48 20.25 -18.19
CA ALA A 131 11.11 20.71 -17.94
C ALA A 131 10.15 20.36 -19.10
N ILE A 132 10.62 20.46 -20.35
CA ILE A 132 9.84 20.09 -21.55
C ILE A 132 9.61 18.57 -21.61
N GLY A 133 10.60 17.76 -21.19
CA GLY A 133 10.47 16.31 -21.08
C GLY A 133 9.42 15.88 -20.04
N ALA A 134 9.46 16.48 -18.85
CA ALA A 134 8.49 16.23 -17.78
C ALA A 134 7.05 16.60 -18.18
N TYR A 135 6.87 17.70 -18.92
CA TYR A 135 5.56 18.13 -19.42
C TYR A 135 4.97 17.18 -20.47
N LYS A 136 5.79 16.64 -21.38
CA LYS A 136 5.35 15.64 -22.37
C LYS A 136 5.01 14.28 -21.73
N ALA A 137 5.74 13.88 -20.69
CA ALA A 137 5.42 12.67 -19.92
C ALA A 137 4.10 12.82 -19.14
N ALA A 138 3.87 13.96 -18.49
CA ALA A 138 2.65 14.23 -17.73
C ALA A 138 1.39 14.28 -18.62
N THR A 139 1.48 14.87 -19.82
CA THR A 139 0.37 14.92 -20.79
C THR A 139 0.05 13.54 -21.39
N THR A 140 1.04 12.66 -21.51
CA THR A 140 0.85 11.28 -21.98
C THR A 140 0.20 10.42 -20.89
N ALA A 141 0.63 10.56 -19.63
CA ALA A 141 0.02 9.90 -18.49
C ALA A 141 -1.45 10.32 -18.28
N GLN A 142 -1.80 11.60 -18.50
CA GLN A 142 -3.18 12.08 -18.46
C GLN A 142 -4.06 11.43 -19.54
N LYS A 143 -3.57 11.27 -20.78
CA LYS A 143 -4.33 10.62 -21.86
C LYS A 143 -4.60 9.14 -21.57
N ILE A 144 -3.63 8.43 -20.99
CA ILE A 144 -3.78 7.03 -20.59
C ILE A 144 -4.84 6.90 -19.49
N LEU A 145 -4.81 7.79 -18.49
CA LEU A 145 -5.78 7.81 -17.40
C LEU A 145 -7.21 8.14 -17.88
N GLU A 146 -7.34 9.07 -18.82
CA GLU A 146 -8.63 9.43 -19.43
C GLU A 146 -9.22 8.25 -20.23
N GLN A 147 -8.38 7.50 -20.94
CA GLN A 147 -8.78 6.33 -21.71
C GLN A 147 -9.22 5.17 -20.79
N GLN A 148 -8.57 5.01 -19.63
CA GLN A 148 -8.99 4.04 -18.60
C GLN A 148 -10.32 4.42 -17.95
N ASN A 149 -10.58 5.71 -17.70
CA ASN A 149 -11.84 6.17 -17.12
C ASN A 149 -13.03 5.99 -18.09
N LYS A 150 -12.85 6.24 -19.39
CA LYS A 150 -13.87 5.95 -20.42
C LYS A 150 -14.25 4.47 -20.46
N ARG A 151 -13.32 3.55 -20.20
CA ARG A 151 -13.58 2.10 -20.12
C ARG A 151 -14.37 1.69 -18.86
N LYS A 152 -14.24 2.42 -17.75
CA LYS A 152 -14.98 2.14 -16.51
C LYS A 152 -16.43 2.63 -16.56
N ILE A 153 -16.67 3.77 -17.20
CA ILE A 153 -18.02 4.37 -17.35
C ILE A 153 -18.94 3.46 -18.18
N ASN A 154 -18.41 2.77 -19.20
CA ASN A 154 -19.22 1.84 -20.01
C ASN A 154 -19.55 0.50 -19.31
N LYS A 155 -18.98 0.19 -18.14
CA LYS A 155 -19.27 -1.04 -17.39
C LYS A 155 -20.26 -0.88 -16.24
N SER A 156 -20.70 0.34 -15.95
CA SER A 156 -21.61 0.63 -14.83
C SER A 156 -22.93 1.24 -15.32
N ALA A 157 -23.71 0.45 -16.06
CA ALA A 157 -25.15 0.69 -16.21
C ALA A 157 -25.89 -0.18 -15.16
N PRO A 158 -26.76 0.40 -14.31
CA PRO A 158 -27.38 -0.36 -13.22
C PRO A 158 -28.59 -1.16 -13.70
N LYS A 159 -28.61 -2.47 -13.42
CA LYS A 159 -29.86 -3.23 -13.23
C LYS A 159 -30.15 -3.25 -11.74
N ALA A 160 -31.15 -2.49 -11.33
CA ALA A 160 -31.77 -2.59 -10.02
C ALA A 160 -33.20 -3.10 -10.19
N ALA A 161 -33.56 -4.15 -9.46
CA ALA A 161 -34.77 -4.25 -8.62
C ALA A 161 -35.02 -5.71 -8.22
N ASN A 162 -35.41 -5.88 -6.95
CA ASN A 162 -36.01 -7.05 -6.29
C ASN A 162 -35.07 -7.98 -5.51
N ASP A 163 -34.80 -7.63 -4.25
CA ASP A 163 -34.42 -8.58 -3.20
C ASP A 163 -35.47 -8.51 -2.05
N PRO A 164 -36.27 -9.58 -1.84
CA PRO A 164 -37.35 -9.60 -0.86
C PRO A 164 -36.94 -10.02 0.58
N TYR A 165 -35.65 -10.14 0.93
CA TYR A 165 -35.24 -10.71 2.23
C TYR A 165 -34.82 -9.70 3.32
N ALA A 166 -35.10 -8.41 3.17
CA ALA A 166 -34.72 -7.40 4.16
C ALA A 166 -35.72 -7.29 5.33
N ARG A 167 -35.74 -8.27 6.25
CA ARG A 167 -36.00 -8.13 7.71
C ARG A 167 -36.15 -9.51 8.36
N SER A 168 -35.13 -9.92 9.12
CA SER A 168 -35.30 -10.87 10.23
C SER A 168 -34.69 -10.24 11.48
N GLU A 169 -35.50 -10.17 12.52
CA GLU A 169 -35.14 -9.59 13.82
C GLU A 169 -34.17 -10.53 14.53
N ILE A 170 -33.05 -9.97 15.00
CA ILE A 170 -32.02 -10.70 15.76
C ILE A 170 -32.53 -10.82 17.20
N PRO A 171 -32.74 -12.03 17.74
CA PRO A 171 -33.13 -12.18 19.15
C PRO A 171 -31.97 -11.76 20.07
N GLU A 172 -32.32 -11.04 21.14
CA GLU A 172 -31.35 -10.58 22.12
C GLU A 172 -30.67 -11.75 22.85
N PRO A 173 -29.36 -11.65 23.15
CA PRO A 173 -28.64 -12.70 23.85
C PRO A 173 -29.10 -12.81 25.31
N PRO A 174 -29.13 -14.02 25.89
CA PRO A 174 -29.55 -14.22 27.27
C PRO A 174 -28.59 -13.51 28.25
N ARG A 175 -29.16 -12.63 29.07
CA ARG A 175 -28.48 -11.97 30.18
C ARG A 175 -28.49 -12.92 31.38
N GLN A 176 -27.34 -13.56 31.65
CA GLN A 176 -26.76 -13.89 32.96
C GLN A 176 -25.87 -15.12 32.82
N ILE A 177 -24.55 -14.90 32.92
CA ILE A 177 -23.58 -15.98 33.07
C ILE A 177 -23.48 -16.21 34.59
N PRO A 178 -23.73 -17.44 35.10
CA PRO A 178 -23.57 -17.71 36.53
C PRO A 178 -22.12 -17.46 36.94
N SER A 179 -21.91 -16.78 38.08
CA SER A 179 -20.58 -16.46 38.57
C SER A 179 -19.85 -17.76 38.94
N LEU A 180 -18.85 -18.13 38.13
CA LEU A 180 -17.95 -19.23 38.45
C LEU A 180 -17.07 -18.79 39.62
N THR A 181 -17.29 -19.41 40.78
CA THR A 181 -16.38 -19.28 41.92
C THR A 181 -15.04 -19.92 41.52
N PRO A 182 -13.91 -19.20 41.64
CA PRO A 182 -12.62 -19.78 41.30
C PRO A 182 -12.31 -20.97 42.21
N PRO A 183 -11.76 -22.07 41.66
CA PRO A 183 -11.45 -23.26 42.45
C PRO A 183 -10.42 -22.95 43.53
N ASN A 184 -10.57 -23.60 44.68
CA ASN A 184 -9.69 -23.44 45.83
C ASN A 184 -8.29 -23.99 45.50
N MET A 185 -7.31 -23.10 45.39
CA MET A 185 -5.95 -23.43 44.96
C MET A 185 -5.17 -24.27 46.00
N ASP A 186 -5.60 -24.28 47.26
CA ASP A 186 -4.95 -25.09 48.30
C ASP A 186 -5.20 -26.60 48.13
N GLU A 187 -6.33 -26.98 47.51
CA GLU A 187 -6.65 -28.39 47.22
C GLU A 187 -5.84 -28.95 46.05
N LEU A 188 -5.45 -28.10 45.08
CA LEU A 188 -4.65 -28.49 43.92
C LEU A 188 -3.17 -28.74 44.26
N SER A 189 -2.68 -28.26 45.40
CA SER A 189 -1.27 -28.42 45.82
C SER A 189 -0.97 -29.76 46.49
N LYS A 190 -2.00 -30.49 46.94
CA LYS A 190 -1.84 -31.80 47.56
C LYS A 190 -1.77 -32.84 46.46
N GLY A 191 -0.57 -33.13 45.98
CA GLY A 191 -0.26 -34.03 44.85
C GLY A 191 -0.69 -35.50 45.03
N GLY A 192 -1.99 -35.74 45.14
CA GLY A 192 -2.60 -37.05 44.97
C GLY A 192 -2.74 -37.35 43.48
N LYS A 193 -2.34 -38.55 43.07
CA LYS A 193 -2.69 -39.07 41.73
C LYS A 193 -4.20 -39.03 41.62
N THR A 194 -4.73 -38.17 40.74
CA THR A 194 -6.15 -38.18 40.39
C THR A 194 -6.43 -39.51 39.68
N GLU A 195 -6.95 -40.48 40.42
CA GLU A 195 -7.58 -41.65 39.83
C GLU A 195 -8.81 -41.15 39.08
N TYR A 196 -8.75 -41.21 37.75
CA TYR A 196 -9.93 -40.97 36.93
C TYR A 196 -11.02 -41.94 37.41
N PRO A 197 -12.23 -41.46 37.76
CA PRO A 197 -13.30 -42.36 38.14
C PRO A 197 -13.53 -43.35 36.99
N GLY A 198 -13.30 -44.64 37.26
CA GLY A 198 -13.44 -45.73 36.28
C GLY A 198 -14.88 -45.97 35.84
N THR A 199 -15.84 -45.23 36.41
CA THR A 199 -17.22 -45.21 35.97
C THR A 199 -17.44 -44.03 35.03
N PRO A 200 -17.88 -44.26 33.78
CA PRO A 200 -18.23 -43.21 32.85
C PRO A 200 -19.18 -42.21 33.51
N VAL A 201 -18.80 -40.93 33.53
CA VAL A 201 -19.70 -39.87 33.97
C VAL A 201 -20.96 -39.97 33.10
N ASP A 202 -22.11 -40.09 33.76
CA ASP A 202 -23.42 -40.19 33.11
C ASP A 202 -23.66 -38.87 32.35
N ARG A 203 -23.27 -38.86 31.07
CA ARG A 203 -23.43 -37.68 30.23
C ARG A 203 -24.92 -37.59 29.95
N PRO A 204 -25.58 -36.45 30.24
CA PRO A 204 -26.95 -36.26 29.81
C PRO A 204 -27.00 -36.56 28.32
N GLN A 205 -27.84 -37.53 27.94
CA GLN A 205 -28.11 -37.83 26.54
C GLN A 205 -28.65 -36.54 25.95
N LEU A 206 -27.80 -35.81 25.23
CA LEU A 206 -28.23 -34.73 24.37
C LEU A 206 -29.24 -35.34 23.41
N ASP A 207 -30.49 -34.97 23.60
CA ASP A 207 -31.67 -35.17 22.79
C ASP A 207 -31.56 -34.47 21.42
N GLY A 208 -30.34 -34.40 20.88
CA GLY A 208 -30.08 -34.09 19.50
C GLY A 208 -30.74 -35.17 18.66
N THR A 209 -31.82 -34.78 17.98
CA THR A 209 -32.42 -35.58 16.92
C THR A 209 -31.30 -36.16 16.06
N PRO A 210 -31.30 -37.49 15.81
CA PRO A 210 -30.25 -38.13 15.04
C PRO A 210 -30.10 -37.39 13.72
N ILE A 211 -28.86 -37.02 13.39
CA ILE A 211 -28.51 -36.38 12.12
C ILE A 211 -29.27 -37.13 11.03
N ASN A 212 -30.25 -36.43 10.46
CA ASN A 212 -31.31 -36.97 9.61
C ASN A 212 -30.75 -38.08 8.72
N GLU A 213 -31.28 -39.31 8.81
CA GLU A 213 -30.79 -40.49 8.06
C GLU A 213 -30.67 -40.25 6.55
N GLN A 214 -31.39 -39.25 6.04
CA GLN A 214 -31.25 -38.75 4.68
C GLN A 214 -29.81 -38.31 4.33
N LEU A 215 -29.04 -37.77 5.28
CA LEU A 215 -27.64 -37.37 5.09
C LEU A 215 -26.67 -38.57 5.12
N LYS A 216 -27.05 -39.69 5.76
CA LYS A 216 -26.27 -40.94 5.72
C LYS A 216 -26.38 -41.64 4.38
N ASN A 217 -27.57 -41.62 3.77
CA ASN A 217 -27.85 -42.39 2.54
C ASN A 217 -27.65 -41.58 1.25
N LYS A 218 -27.50 -40.26 1.34
CA LYS A 218 -27.11 -39.39 0.22
C LYS A 218 -26.04 -38.43 0.72
N PRO A 219 -24.74 -38.78 0.66
CA PRO A 219 -23.71 -37.80 0.96
C PRO A 219 -23.98 -36.59 0.06
N TYR A 220 -24.15 -35.43 0.67
CA TYR A 220 -24.20 -34.17 -0.06
C TYR A 220 -22.83 -34.00 -0.70
N ILE A 221 -22.66 -34.54 -1.90
CA ILE A 221 -21.54 -34.23 -2.76
C ILE A 221 -21.80 -32.79 -3.15
N PHE A 222 -21.19 -31.85 -2.44
CA PHE A 222 -21.15 -30.46 -2.87
C PHE A 222 -20.63 -30.49 -4.30
N ALA A 223 -21.51 -30.21 -5.26
CA ALA A 223 -21.12 -30.13 -6.65
C ALA A 223 -19.94 -29.16 -6.72
N PRO A 224 -18.85 -29.52 -7.41
CA PRO A 224 -17.69 -28.66 -7.50
C PRO A 224 -18.18 -27.27 -7.92
N LEU A 225 -17.79 -26.26 -7.12
CA LEU A 225 -18.18 -24.88 -7.34
C LEU A 225 -17.91 -24.53 -8.81
N LYS A 226 -18.96 -24.09 -9.53
CA LYS A 226 -18.85 -23.67 -10.93
C LYS A 226 -17.72 -22.65 -11.04
N GLU A 227 -16.92 -22.76 -12.09
CA GLU A 227 -15.70 -21.96 -12.31
C GLU A 227 -15.96 -20.44 -12.20
N GLU A 228 -17.12 -19.96 -12.65
CA GLU A 228 -17.53 -18.56 -12.53
C GLU A 228 -17.73 -18.13 -11.07
N MET A 229 -18.33 -19.00 -10.25
CA MET A 229 -18.53 -18.76 -8.82
C MET A 229 -17.22 -18.93 -8.04
N ARG A 230 -16.32 -19.78 -8.54
CA ARG A 230 -14.94 -19.90 -8.05
C ARG A 230 -14.12 -18.65 -8.36
N LYS A 231 -14.32 -18.00 -9.50
CA LYS A 231 -13.71 -16.69 -9.84
C LYS A 231 -14.34 -15.53 -9.07
N LEU A 232 -15.64 -15.58 -8.83
CA LEU A 232 -16.36 -14.56 -8.04
C LEU A 232 -15.99 -14.62 -6.56
N LEU A 233 -16.03 -15.83 -5.97
CA LEU A 233 -15.55 -16.08 -4.61
C LEU A 233 -14.03 -16.00 -4.54
N GLY A 234 -13.33 -16.32 -5.63
CA GLY A 234 -11.91 -16.08 -5.86
C GLY A 234 -11.61 -14.62 -5.65
N GLY A 235 -12.25 -13.66 -6.33
CA GLY A 235 -12.00 -12.24 -6.08
C GLY A 235 -12.21 -11.77 -4.62
N VAL A 236 -13.08 -12.43 -3.85
CA VAL A 236 -13.36 -12.12 -2.43
C VAL A 236 -12.44 -12.89 -1.46
N MET A 237 -12.00 -14.11 -1.81
CA MET A 237 -11.11 -14.98 -1.01
C MET A 237 -9.63 -14.88 -1.43
N GLU A 238 -9.33 -14.44 -2.65
CA GLU A 238 -8.01 -14.07 -3.21
C GLU A 238 -7.62 -12.65 -2.81
N ASN A 239 -8.53 -11.91 -2.15
CA ASN A 239 -8.16 -10.90 -1.15
C ASN A 239 -7.49 -11.52 0.11
N ARG A 240 -6.93 -12.73 -0.01
CA ARG A 240 -5.70 -13.20 0.67
C ARG A 240 -4.47 -12.32 0.42
N ARG A 241 -4.64 -11.20 -0.30
CA ARG A 241 -3.80 -10.01 -0.20
C ARG A 241 -3.35 -9.87 1.26
N GLY A 242 -2.10 -10.20 1.52
CA GLY A 242 -1.52 -10.06 2.85
C GLY A 242 -1.78 -8.66 3.39
N ASP A 243 -1.61 -8.48 4.69
CA ASP A 243 -1.77 -7.17 5.33
C ASP A 243 -1.11 -6.05 4.48
N LYS A 244 -1.78 -4.90 4.32
CA LYS A 244 -1.35 -3.84 3.39
C LYS A 244 0.11 -3.40 3.57
N PHE A 245 0.66 -3.50 4.79
CA PHE A 245 2.06 -3.18 5.04
C PHE A 245 3.00 -4.26 4.51
N THR A 246 2.57 -5.52 4.52
CA THR A 246 3.26 -6.62 3.83
C THR A 246 3.42 -6.32 2.35
N GLN A 247 2.31 -5.98 1.70
CA GLN A 247 2.29 -5.69 0.27
C GLN A 247 3.16 -4.47 -0.04
N ARG A 248 3.03 -3.40 0.75
CA ARG A 248 3.90 -2.23 0.62
C ARG A 248 5.37 -2.59 0.80
N GLY A 249 5.69 -3.49 1.74
CA GLY A 249 7.04 -4.00 1.93
C GLY A 249 7.56 -4.72 0.69
N HIS A 250 6.74 -5.60 0.08
CA HIS A 250 7.06 -6.28 -1.18
C HIS A 250 7.32 -5.29 -2.32
N ASP A 251 6.46 -4.28 -2.46
CA ASP A 251 6.58 -3.25 -3.49
C ASP A 251 7.88 -2.43 -3.31
N LEU A 252 8.26 -2.13 -2.06
CA LEU A 252 9.53 -1.45 -1.77
C LEU A 252 10.73 -2.35 -2.09
N ILE A 253 10.65 -3.64 -1.78
CA ILE A 253 11.71 -4.60 -2.09
C ILE A 253 11.92 -4.68 -3.60
N VAL A 254 10.88 -4.91 -4.38
CA VAL A 254 10.98 -5.09 -5.85
C VAL A 254 11.22 -3.75 -6.57
N GLY A 255 10.52 -2.69 -6.18
CA GLY A 255 10.54 -1.42 -6.90
C GLY A 255 11.71 -0.50 -6.55
N VAL A 256 12.28 -0.63 -5.34
CA VAL A 256 13.32 0.29 -4.84
C VAL A 256 14.59 -0.47 -4.47
N MET A 257 14.49 -1.43 -3.56
CA MET A 257 15.69 -2.09 -3.02
C MET A 257 16.37 -2.98 -4.06
N TRP A 258 15.59 -3.71 -4.85
CA TRP A 258 16.09 -4.55 -5.92
C TRP A 258 16.92 -3.74 -6.92
N ASN A 259 16.39 -2.62 -7.40
CA ASN A 259 17.10 -1.72 -8.29
C ASN A 259 18.42 -1.22 -7.68
N LYS A 260 18.40 -0.79 -6.41
CA LYS A 260 19.63 -0.38 -5.68
C LYS A 260 20.66 -1.49 -5.55
N VAL A 261 20.24 -2.73 -5.31
CA VAL A 261 21.17 -3.88 -5.23
C VAL A 261 21.76 -4.18 -6.60
N MET A 262 20.91 -4.16 -7.63
CA MET A 262 21.30 -4.49 -9.00
C MET A 262 22.14 -3.40 -9.67
N GLU A 263 22.10 -2.15 -9.20
CA GLU A 263 23.00 -1.07 -9.65
C GLU A 263 24.50 -1.40 -9.46
N ALA A 264 24.83 -2.28 -8.53
CA ALA A 264 26.21 -2.75 -8.33
C ALA A 264 26.66 -3.77 -9.39
N TYR A 265 25.73 -4.32 -10.18
CA TYR A 265 26.01 -5.34 -11.20
C TYR A 265 25.98 -4.75 -12.61
N ASP A 266 26.72 -5.37 -13.52
CA ASP A 266 26.73 -4.97 -14.94
C ASP A 266 25.35 -5.14 -15.61
N ASP A 267 25.20 -4.54 -16.80
CA ASP A 267 23.95 -4.61 -17.55
C ASP A 267 23.59 -6.05 -17.96
N ALA A 268 24.57 -6.93 -18.18
CA ALA A 268 24.32 -8.31 -18.60
C ALA A 268 23.65 -9.11 -17.47
N VAL A 269 24.16 -9.01 -16.24
CA VAL A 269 23.55 -9.58 -15.04
C VAL A 269 22.17 -8.97 -14.80
N ARG A 270 22.02 -7.65 -14.93
CA ARG A 270 20.73 -6.98 -14.73
C ARG A 270 19.66 -7.43 -15.70
N ASN A 271 20.02 -7.72 -16.93
CA ASN A 271 19.07 -8.11 -17.98
C ASN A 271 18.64 -9.58 -17.87
N ARG A 272 19.44 -10.47 -17.28
CA ARG A 272 19.10 -11.90 -17.13
C ARG A 272 18.34 -12.23 -15.84
N VAL A 273 18.36 -11.34 -14.84
CA VAL A 273 17.68 -11.58 -13.57
C VAL A 273 16.31 -10.90 -13.56
N GLU A 274 15.25 -11.69 -13.44
CA GLU A 274 13.86 -11.21 -13.48
C GLU A 274 13.10 -11.57 -12.19
N HIS A 275 12.33 -10.61 -11.67
CA HIS A 275 11.30 -10.87 -10.66
C HIS A 275 10.04 -11.40 -11.36
N PHE A 276 9.55 -12.59 -10.98
CA PHE A 276 8.47 -13.26 -11.70
C PHE A 276 7.27 -13.71 -10.84
N ARG A 277 7.39 -13.75 -9.50
CA ARG A 277 6.29 -14.10 -8.58
C ARG A 277 6.34 -13.30 -7.28
N GLY A 278 5.15 -13.10 -6.70
CA GLY A 278 4.97 -12.44 -5.41
C GLY A 278 5.20 -10.93 -5.47
N GLY A 279 4.14 -10.14 -5.29
CA GLY A 279 4.22 -8.67 -5.38
C GLY A 279 3.98 -8.12 -6.79
N LEU A 280 4.15 -6.81 -6.95
CA LEU A 280 4.09 -6.12 -8.24
C LEU A 280 5.33 -6.41 -9.08
N THR A 281 5.17 -7.02 -10.25
CA THR A 281 6.26 -7.23 -11.19
C THR A 281 6.65 -5.93 -11.89
N ALA A 282 7.95 -5.65 -11.94
CA ALA A 282 8.47 -4.38 -12.48
C ALA A 282 8.17 -4.18 -13.98
N LYS A 283 8.01 -5.27 -14.74
CA LYS A 283 7.88 -5.28 -16.20
C LYS A 283 6.50 -4.85 -16.70
N ASP A 284 5.45 -5.30 -16.04
CA ASP A 284 4.05 -5.11 -16.46
C ASP A 284 3.22 -4.35 -15.42
N GLY A 285 3.76 -4.10 -14.21
CA GLY A 285 3.03 -3.47 -13.12
C GLY A 285 1.84 -4.31 -12.65
N GLU A 286 1.83 -5.61 -12.95
CA GLU A 286 0.81 -6.53 -12.49
C GLU A 286 1.23 -7.20 -11.19
N TYR A 287 0.27 -7.43 -10.30
CA TYR A 287 0.55 -8.21 -9.11
C TYR A 287 0.56 -9.70 -9.47
N LYS A 288 1.67 -10.38 -9.24
CA LYS A 288 1.77 -11.84 -9.41
C LYS A 288 1.56 -12.53 -8.07
N ILE A 289 0.78 -13.60 -8.10
CA ILE A 289 0.55 -14.46 -6.93
C ILE A 289 1.89 -15.08 -6.50
N GLU A 290 2.05 -15.27 -5.19
CA GLU A 290 3.17 -15.97 -4.57
C GLU A 290 3.41 -17.35 -5.20
N GLU A 291 4.68 -17.76 -5.29
CA GLU A 291 5.03 -19.06 -5.85
C GLU A 291 4.70 -20.16 -4.85
N HIS A 292 3.91 -21.15 -5.31
CA HIS A 292 3.63 -22.35 -4.55
C HIS A 292 4.73 -23.38 -4.79
N VAL A 293 5.59 -23.58 -3.79
CA VAL A 293 6.73 -24.49 -3.87
C VAL A 293 6.38 -25.80 -3.18
N LYS A 294 6.48 -26.90 -3.92
CA LYS A 294 6.23 -28.27 -3.43
C LYS A 294 7.22 -29.22 -4.11
N LYS A 295 7.58 -30.30 -3.41
CA LYS A 295 8.28 -31.41 -4.07
C LYS A 295 7.39 -32.09 -5.09
N GLU A 296 8.02 -32.71 -6.07
CA GLU A 296 7.34 -33.65 -6.95
C GLU A 296 6.66 -34.73 -6.09
N ASN A 297 5.36 -34.97 -6.31
CA ASN A 297 4.51 -35.89 -5.54
C ASN A 297 4.15 -35.50 -4.09
N ALA A 298 4.55 -34.32 -3.60
CA ALA A 298 4.12 -33.86 -2.27
C ALA A 298 2.67 -33.37 -2.26
N GLY A 299 1.94 -33.74 -1.20
CA GLY A 299 0.59 -33.23 -0.95
C GLY A 299 0.59 -31.75 -0.57
N MET A 300 -0.59 -31.11 -0.60
CA MET A 300 -0.74 -29.68 -0.31
C MET A 300 -0.24 -29.28 1.09
N LYS A 301 -0.26 -30.19 2.07
CA LYS A 301 0.22 -29.94 3.45
C LYS A 301 1.74 -29.74 3.55
N ASP A 302 2.48 -30.28 2.60
CA ASP A 302 3.95 -30.23 2.58
C ASP A 302 4.45 -29.15 1.65
N SER A 303 3.60 -28.18 1.31
CA SER A 303 3.97 -27.07 0.45
C SER A 303 4.35 -25.81 1.25
N SER A 304 5.07 -24.92 0.58
CA SER A 304 5.52 -23.64 1.10
C SER A 304 5.25 -22.56 0.07
N PHE A 305 4.98 -21.34 0.53
CA PHE A 305 4.80 -20.19 -0.35
C PHE A 305 6.05 -19.31 -0.22
N ALA A 306 6.62 -18.95 -1.37
CA ALA A 306 7.66 -17.93 -1.45
C ALA A 306 6.98 -16.57 -1.62
N ASP A 307 7.28 -15.62 -0.73
CA ASP A 307 6.69 -14.28 -0.80
C ASP A 307 7.16 -13.51 -2.04
N LEU A 308 8.42 -13.71 -2.46
CA LEU A 308 9.03 -13.13 -3.66
C LEU A 308 9.87 -14.20 -4.35
N SER A 309 9.91 -14.19 -5.68
CA SER A 309 10.74 -15.10 -6.46
C SER A 309 11.41 -14.38 -7.62
N PHE A 310 12.71 -14.64 -7.77
CA PHE A 310 13.57 -14.10 -8.82
C PHE A 310 14.22 -15.26 -9.56
N SER A 311 14.33 -15.15 -10.88
CA SER A 311 14.98 -16.15 -11.74
C SER A 311 16.20 -15.53 -12.41
N ASP A 312 17.26 -16.31 -12.55
CA ASP A 312 18.41 -16.00 -13.39
C ASP A 312 18.34 -16.92 -14.63
N GLU A 313 18.07 -16.35 -15.80
CA GLU A 313 17.86 -17.09 -17.05
C GLU A 313 19.08 -17.94 -17.44
N ASP A 314 20.30 -17.43 -17.24
CA ASP A 314 21.52 -18.11 -17.68
C ASP A 314 21.84 -19.31 -16.78
N ASN A 315 21.64 -19.15 -15.48
CA ASN A 315 21.98 -20.16 -14.48
C ASN A 315 20.83 -21.13 -14.17
N GLN A 316 19.65 -20.91 -14.77
CA GLN A 316 18.42 -21.66 -14.46
C GLN A 316 18.13 -21.77 -12.96
N SER A 317 18.55 -20.77 -12.19
CA SER A 317 18.48 -20.77 -10.74
C SER A 317 17.39 -19.82 -10.27
N VAL A 318 16.83 -20.10 -9.09
CA VAL A 318 15.73 -19.29 -8.53
C VAL A 318 16.07 -18.86 -7.11
N LEU A 319 16.05 -17.55 -6.86
CA LEU A 319 16.07 -16.98 -5.52
C LEU A 319 14.64 -16.85 -5.00
N ARG A 320 14.37 -17.51 -3.87
CA ARG A 320 13.08 -17.44 -3.18
C ARG A 320 13.25 -16.73 -1.86
N VAL A 321 12.45 -15.70 -1.63
CA VAL A 321 12.58 -14.86 -0.44
C VAL A 321 11.25 -14.85 0.30
N ASN A 322 11.31 -15.11 1.61
CA ASN A 322 10.20 -14.88 2.52
C ASN A 322 10.40 -13.60 3.32
N THR A 323 9.33 -12.84 3.49
CA THR A 323 9.28 -11.67 4.37
C THR A 323 8.69 -12.08 5.71
N GLY A 324 9.54 -12.21 6.72
CA GLY A 324 9.17 -12.79 8.00
C GLY A 324 9.23 -11.82 9.17
N ARG A 325 8.61 -12.22 10.28
CA ARG A 325 8.87 -11.58 11.58
C ARG A 325 10.28 -11.90 12.07
N THR A 326 10.98 -10.87 12.50
CA THR A 326 12.32 -10.94 13.09
C THR A 326 12.32 -10.62 14.59
N LEU A 327 13.36 -11.08 15.28
CA LEU A 327 13.69 -10.72 16.68
C LEU A 327 14.02 -9.22 16.79
N LYS A 328 14.35 -8.76 18.00
CA LYS A 328 14.67 -7.34 18.26
C LYS A 328 15.88 -6.84 17.45
N ASP A 329 16.78 -7.73 17.06
CA ASP A 329 17.89 -7.41 16.16
C ASP A 329 17.44 -7.03 14.73
N GLY A 330 16.18 -7.35 14.41
CA GLY A 330 15.56 -7.21 13.09
C GLY A 330 16.32 -7.89 11.96
N LYS A 331 17.10 -8.93 12.27
CA LYS A 331 17.79 -9.78 11.29
C LYS A 331 17.40 -11.24 11.48
N THR A 332 17.36 -11.71 12.72
CA THR A 332 17.10 -13.12 13.03
C THR A 332 15.62 -13.43 12.93
N PRO A 333 15.17 -14.36 12.07
CA PRO A 333 13.76 -14.73 11.99
C PRO A 333 13.29 -15.40 13.29
N ILE A 334 12.04 -15.17 13.67
CA ILE A 334 11.43 -15.89 14.82
C ILE A 334 11.31 -17.38 14.52
N ALA A 335 11.05 -18.20 15.55
CA ALA A 335 11.05 -19.67 15.41
C ALA A 335 10.09 -20.20 14.33
N ASP A 336 8.92 -19.57 14.16
CA ASP A 336 7.95 -19.99 13.15
C ASP A 336 8.42 -19.66 11.74
N GLU A 337 9.05 -18.50 11.53
CA GLU A 337 9.60 -18.09 10.24
C GLU A 337 10.80 -18.95 9.86
N ARG A 338 11.65 -19.31 10.84
CA ARG A 338 12.72 -20.29 10.63
C ARG A 338 12.19 -21.64 10.18
N ARG A 339 11.08 -22.11 10.77
CA ARG A 339 10.42 -23.35 10.34
C ARG A 339 9.86 -23.23 8.92
N GLN A 340 9.27 -22.11 8.56
CA GLN A 340 8.80 -21.87 7.19
C GLN A 340 9.95 -21.82 6.19
N LEU A 341 11.06 -21.16 6.53
CA LEU A 341 12.25 -21.11 5.70
C LEU A 341 12.85 -22.50 5.49
N LEU A 342 12.93 -23.32 6.55
CA LEU A 342 13.39 -24.70 6.44
C LEU A 342 12.48 -25.55 5.55
N LYS A 343 11.16 -25.36 5.64
CA LYS A 343 10.21 -26.01 4.72
C LYS A 343 10.42 -25.54 3.28
N LEU A 344 10.58 -24.24 3.05
CA LEU A 344 10.83 -23.68 1.73
C LEU A 344 12.11 -24.26 1.10
N ARG A 345 13.20 -24.36 1.88
CA ARG A 345 14.45 -25.01 1.46
C ARG A 345 14.26 -26.49 1.17
N HIS A 346 13.54 -27.19 2.03
CA HIS A 346 13.26 -28.60 1.86
C HIS A 346 12.45 -28.86 0.58
N ASN A 347 11.49 -27.99 0.27
CA ASN A 347 10.57 -28.14 -0.84
C ASN A 347 11.13 -27.64 -2.18
N GLY A 348 11.93 -26.58 -2.16
CA GLY A 348 12.56 -25.99 -3.35
C GLY A 348 13.85 -26.67 -3.79
N GLU A 349 14.07 -27.91 -3.35
CA GLU A 349 15.23 -28.75 -3.69
C GLU A 349 16.59 -28.13 -3.37
N LEU A 350 16.77 -27.50 -2.18
CA LEU A 350 18.03 -27.02 -1.55
C LEU A 350 18.98 -26.09 -2.34
N GLU A 351 19.14 -26.28 -3.65
CA GLU A 351 20.04 -25.54 -4.56
C GLU A 351 19.46 -24.18 -4.95
N ASN A 352 18.16 -23.98 -4.76
CA ASN A 352 17.53 -22.66 -4.86
C ASN A 352 17.67 -21.91 -3.54
N VAL A 353 18.39 -20.79 -3.55
CA VAL A 353 18.65 -20.00 -2.34
C VAL A 353 17.34 -19.51 -1.77
N ALA A 354 16.96 -20.04 -0.60
CA ALA A 354 15.86 -19.52 0.19
C ALA A 354 16.40 -18.56 1.26
N GLY A 355 15.95 -17.31 1.20
CA GLY A 355 16.27 -16.24 2.14
C GLY A 355 15.08 -15.81 2.99
N THR A 356 15.37 -15.14 4.11
CA THR A 356 14.36 -14.39 4.85
C THR A 356 14.81 -12.96 5.02
N ILE A 357 13.91 -12.03 4.75
CA ILE A 357 14.09 -10.61 5.03
C ILE A 357 13.03 -10.13 6.02
N PRO A 358 13.32 -9.08 6.80
CA PRO A 358 12.35 -8.50 7.71
C PRO A 358 11.11 -8.02 6.96
N LYS A 359 9.94 -8.26 7.52
CA LYS A 359 8.67 -7.72 7.00
C LYS A 359 8.44 -6.27 7.46
N LEU A 360 7.95 -5.42 6.56
CA LEU A 360 7.50 -4.06 6.91
C LEU A 360 6.32 -4.13 7.89
N ARG A 361 6.43 -3.42 9.02
CA ARG A 361 5.41 -3.43 10.09
C ARG A 361 4.65 -2.11 10.11
N ARG A 362 3.43 -2.17 10.65
CA ARG A 362 2.65 -0.96 10.95
C ARG A 362 3.44 -0.02 11.86
N GLY A 363 3.63 1.22 11.39
CA GLY A 363 4.35 2.27 12.14
C GLY A 363 5.87 2.25 11.98
N MET A 364 6.43 1.32 11.21
CA MET A 364 7.82 1.38 10.79
C MET A 364 7.97 2.41 9.68
N ASP A 365 9.02 3.23 9.76
CA ASP A 365 9.35 4.19 8.71
C ASP A 365 9.84 3.46 7.44
N GLU A 366 9.40 3.89 6.26
CA GLU A 366 9.75 3.23 5.00
C GLU A 366 11.23 3.43 4.65
N ALA A 367 11.81 4.59 4.98
CA ALA A 367 13.23 4.85 4.72
C ALA A 367 14.11 4.02 5.66
N GLU A 368 13.76 3.94 6.95
CA GLU A 368 14.41 3.03 7.90
C GLU A 368 14.32 1.57 7.43
N TYR A 369 13.15 1.16 6.93
CA TYR A 369 12.96 -0.18 6.37
C TYR A 369 13.86 -0.44 5.16
N ILE A 370 13.95 0.50 4.22
CA ILE A 370 14.85 0.42 3.05
C ILE A 370 16.30 0.28 3.51
N GLU A 371 16.77 1.17 4.37
CA GLU A 371 18.15 1.16 4.87
C GLU A 371 18.50 -0.17 5.57
N ARG A 372 17.56 -0.72 6.34
CA ARG A 372 17.74 -1.98 7.06
C ARG A 372 17.74 -3.21 6.14
N VAL A 373 16.85 -3.24 5.15
CA VAL A 373 16.61 -4.44 4.34
C VAL A 373 17.51 -4.51 3.11
N THR A 374 17.89 -3.38 2.52
CA THR A 374 18.77 -3.37 1.33
C THR A 374 20.07 -4.16 1.52
N PRO A 375 20.82 -4.02 2.64
CA PRO A 375 22.03 -4.83 2.86
C PRO A 375 21.77 -6.34 2.98
N LEU A 376 20.62 -6.73 3.54
CA LEU A 376 20.25 -8.14 3.66
C LEU A 376 19.84 -8.72 2.31
N LEU A 377 19.14 -7.93 1.50
CA LEU A 377 18.81 -8.29 0.12
C LEU A 377 20.09 -8.42 -0.72
N LYS A 378 21.03 -7.49 -0.57
CA LYS A 378 22.35 -7.56 -1.21
C LYS A 378 23.07 -8.86 -0.89
N ASP A 379 23.20 -9.20 0.40
CA ASP A 379 23.83 -10.46 0.84
C ASP A 379 23.13 -11.72 0.26
N LEU A 380 21.80 -11.69 0.12
CA LEU A 380 21.06 -12.78 -0.51
C LEU A 380 21.35 -12.90 -2.01
N VAL A 381 21.41 -11.77 -2.72
CA VAL A 381 21.74 -11.73 -4.15
C VAL A 381 23.19 -12.15 -4.38
N GLU A 382 24.14 -11.68 -3.57
CA GLU A 382 25.55 -12.06 -3.67
C GLU A 382 25.76 -13.56 -3.43
N ARG A 383 25.03 -14.16 -2.48
CA ARG A 383 25.05 -15.61 -2.26
C ARG A 383 24.38 -16.40 -3.39
N TRP A 384 23.50 -15.78 -4.15
CA TRP A 384 22.76 -16.42 -5.23
C TRP A 384 23.52 -16.40 -6.56
N ILE A 385 23.91 -15.20 -7.03
CA ILE A 385 24.54 -15.01 -8.35
C ILE A 385 26.01 -14.59 -8.27
N GLY A 386 26.59 -14.56 -7.08
CA GLY A 386 27.96 -14.12 -6.82
C GLY A 386 28.08 -12.62 -6.54
N PRO A 387 29.23 -12.16 -6.01
CA PRO A 387 29.48 -10.74 -5.80
C PRO A 387 29.59 -9.99 -7.14
N PRO A 388 29.32 -8.67 -7.16
CA PRO A 388 29.53 -7.86 -8.35
C PRO A 388 31.01 -7.88 -8.76
N LEU A 389 31.27 -7.84 -10.07
CA LEU A 389 32.63 -7.72 -10.59
C LEU A 389 33.21 -6.34 -10.21
N PRO A 390 34.52 -6.26 -9.89
CA PRO A 390 35.17 -5.06 -9.39
C PRO A 390 35.28 -3.92 -10.40
#